data_AF-A0A1E3P886-F1
#
_entry.id   AF-A0A1E3P886-F1
#
_cell.length_a   1.000
_cell.length_b   1.000
_cell.length_c   1.000
_cell.angle_alpha   90.00
_cell.angle_beta   90.00
_cell.angle_gamma   90.00
#
_symmetry.space_group_name_H-M   'P 1'
#
loop_
_entity.id
_entity.type
_entity.pdbx_description
1 polymer ?
#
loop_
_entity_poly.entity_id
_entity_poly.type
_entity_poly.pdbx_seq_one_letter_code
_entity_poly.pdbx_strand_id
1 'polypeptide(L)'
;MSNFNSKRLKKMGLIGCVVVLLGTGGYALYQSYLNKEQEQEQITTKYTSKPITIILTDSIISSNLPINEILLKTDNIVLVIPPNLSVDDLNEEIDESISFKIIECSTNDGVWSVVKHLNSEVIFVVNDDLNYEIPKNLQRYVGEIIELEQNFSYINQKILSYIIN
;
A
#
# COMPACT_ATOMS: atom_id res chain seq x y z
N MET A 1 59.13 -48.94 -35.39
CA MET A 1 59.36 -47.48 -35.30
C MET A 1 58.87 -46.86 -36.60
N SER A 2 57.93 -45.89 -36.53
CA SER A 2 57.51 -44.95 -37.60
C SER A 2 56.80 -45.54 -38.85
N ASN A 3 55.46 -45.51 -38.92
CA ASN A 3 54.57 -44.46 -39.48
C ASN A 3 54.15 -44.70 -40.94
N PHE A 4 52.84 -44.84 -41.19
CA PHE A 4 52.05 -44.15 -42.24
C PHE A 4 50.62 -44.75 -42.22
N ASN A 5 49.62 -44.11 -41.64
CA ASN A 5 48.84 -42.96 -42.11
C ASN A 5 47.86 -43.26 -43.28
N SER A 6 46.57 -43.22 -42.91
CA SER A 6 45.38 -42.86 -43.69
C SER A 6 45.07 -43.64 -44.99
N LYS A 7 43.84 -44.19 -45.06
CA LYS A 7 42.75 -43.59 -45.84
C LYS A 7 41.47 -44.43 -45.86
N ARG A 8 40.36 -43.68 -45.87
CA ARG A 8 39.00 -43.96 -46.39
C ARG A 8 38.05 -44.69 -45.46
N LEU A 9 37.16 -43.94 -44.80
CA LEU A 9 35.83 -43.54 -45.31
C LEU A 9 34.98 -44.74 -45.74
N LYS A 10 33.94 -45.04 -44.95
CA LYS A 10 32.51 -44.87 -45.31
C LYS A 10 31.63 -45.55 -44.26
N LYS A 11 30.66 -44.81 -43.72
CA LYS A 11 29.27 -45.17 -43.34
C LYS A 11 28.81 -44.19 -42.23
N MET A 12 27.90 -43.27 -42.58
CA MET A 12 26.47 -43.30 -42.18
C MET A 12 26.32 -43.10 -40.67
N GLY A 13 25.71 -42.06 -40.12
CA GLY A 13 24.66 -41.18 -40.63
C GLY A 13 23.53 -41.13 -39.58
N LEU A 14 23.03 -39.93 -39.27
CA LEU A 14 21.65 -39.67 -38.81
C LEU A 14 21.19 -40.24 -37.44
N ILE A 15 21.81 -39.86 -36.32
CA ILE A 15 21.16 -39.98 -34.98
C ILE A 15 21.23 -38.67 -34.15
N GLY A 16 21.86 -37.61 -34.67
CA GLY A 16 22.19 -36.43 -33.85
C GLY A 16 21.15 -35.30 -33.77
N CYS A 17 20.07 -35.30 -34.56
CA CYS A 17 19.24 -34.09 -34.73
C CYS A 17 17.85 -34.10 -34.06
N VAL A 18 17.39 -35.22 -33.49
CA VAL A 18 16.01 -35.27 -32.93
C VAL A 18 15.94 -34.75 -31.49
N VAL A 19 17.03 -34.81 -30.71
CA VAL A 19 16.99 -34.45 -29.28
C VAL A 19 17.08 -32.93 -29.05
N VAL A 20 17.67 -32.16 -29.99
CA VAL A 20 17.85 -30.70 -29.82
C VAL A 20 16.57 -29.90 -30.09
N LEU A 21 15.63 -30.45 -30.88
CA LEU A 21 14.37 -29.77 -31.21
C LEU A 21 13.31 -29.86 -30.10
N LEU A 22 13.34 -30.91 -29.27
CA LEU A 22 12.41 -31.03 -28.13
C LEU A 22 12.87 -30.23 -26.91
N GLY A 23 14.19 -30.06 -26.72
CA GLY A 23 14.73 -29.30 -25.60
C GLY A 23 14.54 -27.78 -25.71
N THR A 24 14.64 -27.24 -26.93
CA THR A 24 14.54 -25.78 -27.15
C THR A 24 13.10 -25.27 -27.12
N GLY A 25 12.14 -26.03 -27.67
CA GLY A 25 10.72 -25.67 -27.61
C GLY A 25 10.14 -25.71 -26.20
N GLY A 26 10.51 -26.72 -25.40
CA GLY A 26 10.11 -26.83 -24.00
C GLY A 26 10.68 -25.71 -23.13
N TYR A 27 11.95 -25.35 -23.32
CA TYR A 27 12.58 -24.26 -22.58
C TYR A 27 11.97 -22.88 -22.91
N ALA A 28 11.65 -22.61 -24.18
CA ALA A 28 11.01 -21.36 -24.57
C ALA A 28 9.58 -21.24 -24.02
N LEU A 29 8.82 -22.34 -23.99
CA LEU A 29 7.50 -22.37 -23.36
C LEU A 29 7.59 -22.26 -21.83
N TYR A 30 8.56 -22.90 -21.20
CA TYR A 30 8.78 -22.82 -19.76
C TYR A 30 9.23 -21.42 -19.31
N GLN A 31 10.12 -20.77 -20.07
CA GLN A 31 10.49 -19.36 -19.86
C GLN A 31 9.31 -18.42 -20.09
N SER A 32 8.46 -18.69 -21.09
CA SER A 32 7.23 -17.92 -21.27
C SER A 32 6.25 -18.12 -20.12
N TYR A 33 6.18 -19.31 -19.51
CA TYR A 33 5.32 -19.60 -18.36
C TYR A 33 5.85 -18.95 -17.07
N LEU A 34 7.17 -19.00 -16.84
CA LEU A 34 7.83 -18.28 -15.73
C LEU A 34 7.72 -16.76 -15.89
N ASN A 35 7.88 -16.23 -17.10
CA ASN A 35 7.65 -14.81 -17.37
C ASN A 35 6.17 -14.44 -17.20
N LYS A 36 5.22 -15.34 -17.46
CA LYS A 36 3.79 -15.09 -17.23
C LYS A 36 3.41 -15.08 -15.75
N GLU A 37 4.13 -15.81 -14.90
CA GLU A 37 4.02 -15.69 -13.44
C GLU A 37 4.71 -14.43 -12.90
N GLN A 38 5.75 -13.93 -13.58
CA GLN A 38 6.41 -12.65 -13.25
C GLN A 38 5.73 -11.41 -13.84
N GLU A 39 4.84 -11.59 -14.83
CA GLU A 39 3.90 -10.58 -15.34
C GLU A 39 2.57 -10.60 -14.55
N GLN A 40 2.62 -10.85 -13.24
CA GLN A 40 1.74 -10.07 -12.38
C GLN A 40 2.22 -8.63 -12.51
N GLU A 41 1.56 -7.88 -13.39
CA GLU A 41 1.66 -6.43 -13.44
C GLU A 41 1.65 -5.91 -12.00
N GLN A 42 2.82 -5.51 -11.51
CA GLN A 42 2.89 -4.57 -10.41
C GLN A 42 2.26 -3.31 -10.96
N ILE A 43 0.93 -3.23 -10.89
CA ILE A 43 0.23 -1.97 -10.86
C ILE A 43 0.84 -1.29 -9.65
N THR A 44 1.82 -0.43 -9.90
CA THR A 44 2.42 0.43 -8.90
C THR A 44 1.31 1.40 -8.52
N THR A 45 0.44 0.97 -7.60
CA THR A 45 -0.60 1.81 -7.02
C THR A 45 0.11 3.03 -6.49
N LYS A 46 -0.14 4.18 -7.11
CA LYS A 46 0.62 5.38 -6.84
C LYS A 46 -0.02 6.06 -5.64
N TYR A 47 0.60 5.89 -4.49
CA TYR A 47 0.16 6.57 -3.28
C TYR A 47 0.42 8.07 -3.38
N THR A 48 -0.50 8.84 -2.78
CA THR A 48 -0.38 10.29 -2.71
C THR A 48 0.82 10.71 -1.86
N SER A 49 1.50 11.77 -2.29
CA SER A 49 2.54 12.43 -1.49
C SER A 49 1.98 13.58 -0.66
N LYS A 50 0.68 13.86 -0.73
CA LYS A 50 0.05 14.95 0.01
C LYS A 50 0.05 14.63 1.50
N PRO A 51 0.33 15.61 2.38
CA PRO A 51 0.23 15.41 3.82
C PRO A 51 -1.25 15.28 4.21
N ILE A 52 -1.61 14.13 4.77
CA ILE A 52 -2.98 13.81 5.20
C ILE A 52 -2.99 13.49 6.69
N THR A 53 -3.92 14.08 7.41
CA THR A 53 -4.24 13.65 8.78
C THR A 53 -5.58 12.94 8.79
N ILE A 54 -5.63 11.75 9.40
CA ILE A 54 -6.87 11.02 9.65
C ILE A 54 -7.13 11.11 11.16
N ILE A 55 -8.27 11.69 11.56
CA ILE A 55 -8.70 11.67 12.95
C ILE A 55 -9.50 10.40 13.18
N LEU A 56 -9.01 9.52 14.04
CA LEU A 56 -9.69 8.25 14.34
C LEU A 56 -11.03 8.52 15.03
N THR A 57 -12.05 7.80 14.58
CA THR A 57 -13.43 7.88 15.09
C THR A 57 -14.05 6.49 15.05
N ASP A 58 -15.12 6.27 15.81
CA ASP A 58 -15.82 4.97 15.87
C ASP A 58 -16.29 4.48 14.49
N SER A 59 -16.76 5.39 13.63
CA SER A 59 -17.17 5.07 12.27
C SER A 59 -16.00 4.69 11.37
N ILE A 60 -14.81 5.27 11.58
CA ILE A 60 -13.60 4.88 10.84
C ILE A 60 -13.14 3.49 11.28
N ILE A 61 -13.15 3.19 12.58
CA ILE A 61 -12.84 1.84 13.09
C ILE A 61 -13.82 0.83 12.49
N SER A 62 -15.12 1.12 12.57
CA SER A 62 -16.20 0.26 12.07
C SER A 62 -16.19 0.11 10.55
N SER A 63 -15.58 1.04 9.82
CA SER A 63 -15.48 0.97 8.36
C SER A 63 -14.55 -0.14 7.86
N ASN A 64 -13.73 -0.75 8.73
CA ASN A 64 -12.67 -1.69 8.33
C ASN A 64 -11.70 -1.09 7.31
N LEU A 65 -11.37 0.20 7.48
CA LEU A 65 -10.32 0.85 6.72
C LEU A 65 -8.98 0.13 7.01
N PRO A 66 -8.20 -0.28 6.00
CA PRO A 66 -6.91 -0.94 6.21
C PRO A 66 -5.85 0.10 6.59
N ILE A 67 -5.89 0.58 7.84
CA ILE A 67 -5.06 1.67 8.36
C ILE A 67 -3.58 1.27 8.34
N ASN A 68 -3.24 0.05 8.74
CA ASN A 68 -1.87 -0.47 8.75
C ASN A 68 -1.29 -0.45 7.33
N GLU A 69 -2.04 -0.93 6.33
CA GLU A 69 -1.62 -0.90 4.93
C GLU A 69 -1.44 0.53 4.42
N ILE A 70 -2.38 1.41 4.72
CA ILE A 70 -2.32 2.82 4.34
C ILE A 70 -1.06 3.47 4.93
N LEU A 71 -0.84 3.33 6.23
CA LEU A 71 0.29 3.94 6.93
C LEU A 71 1.64 3.33 6.51
N LEU A 72 1.69 2.04 6.15
CA LEU A 72 2.90 1.39 5.61
C LEU A 72 3.25 1.87 4.20
N LYS A 73 2.26 2.04 3.33
CA LYS A 73 2.47 2.34 1.91
C LYS A 73 2.54 3.84 1.58
N THR A 74 2.19 4.71 2.53
CA THR A 74 2.17 6.16 2.32
C THR A 74 3.12 6.86 3.28
N ASP A 75 3.92 7.79 2.78
CA ASP A 75 4.92 8.47 3.62
C ASP A 75 4.33 9.57 4.50
N ASN A 76 3.36 10.32 3.97
CA ASN A 76 2.89 11.59 4.55
C ASN A 76 1.47 11.46 5.14
N ILE A 77 1.16 10.34 5.79
CA ILE A 77 -0.11 10.16 6.49
C ILE A 77 0.14 9.99 7.98
N VAL A 78 -0.64 10.73 8.78
CA VAL A 78 -0.60 10.66 10.24
C VAL A 78 -1.99 10.32 10.76
N LEU A 79 -2.08 9.35 11.67
CA LEU A 79 -3.29 8.99 12.38
C LEU A 79 -3.29 9.70 13.73
N VAL A 80 -4.33 10.48 14.01
CA VAL A 80 -4.51 11.15 15.30
C VAL A 80 -5.64 10.46 16.05
N ILE A 81 -5.34 9.92 17.22
CA ILE A 81 -6.29 9.17 18.05
C ILE A 81 -6.83 10.09 19.15
N PRO A 82 -8.16 10.33 19.24
CA PRO A 82 -8.76 11.14 20.28
C PRO A 82 -8.77 10.41 21.64
N PRO A 83 -8.95 11.12 22.77
CA PRO A 83 -8.80 10.56 24.12
C PRO A 83 -9.76 9.43 24.52
N ASN A 84 -10.82 9.21 23.73
CA ASN A 84 -11.80 8.17 23.99
C ASN A 84 -11.45 6.85 23.29
N LEU A 85 -10.41 6.86 22.47
CA LEU A 85 -9.95 5.74 21.65
C LEU A 85 -8.47 5.50 21.91
N SER A 86 -8.01 4.32 21.54
CA SER A 86 -6.64 3.85 21.69
C SER A 86 -6.21 3.07 20.44
N VAL A 87 -4.90 2.82 20.30
CA VAL A 87 -4.39 1.92 19.25
C VAL A 87 -5.02 0.52 19.33
N ASP A 88 -5.35 0.05 20.54
CA ASP A 88 -5.93 -1.28 20.75
C ASP A 88 -7.37 -1.41 20.22
N ASP A 89 -8.05 -0.29 19.96
CA ASP A 89 -9.40 -0.28 19.39
C ASP A 89 -9.41 -0.50 17.86
N LEU A 90 -8.23 -0.53 17.23
CA LEU A 90 -8.10 -0.83 15.81
C LEU A 90 -8.33 -2.33 15.56
N ASN A 91 -9.06 -2.65 14.48
CA ASN A 91 -9.37 -4.03 14.10
C ASN A 91 -8.17 -4.82 13.51
N GLU A 92 -6.96 -4.31 13.65
CA GLU A 92 -5.74 -4.88 13.08
C GLU A 92 -4.51 -4.60 13.95
N GLU A 93 -3.53 -5.49 13.87
CA GLU A 93 -2.25 -5.31 14.55
C GLU A 93 -1.40 -4.29 13.78
N ILE A 94 -1.02 -3.21 14.44
CA ILE A 94 -0.19 -2.15 13.88
C ILE A 94 1.27 -2.57 13.90
N ASP A 95 1.94 -2.46 12.75
CA ASP A 95 3.38 -2.71 12.66
C ASP A 95 4.15 -1.65 13.47
N GLU A 96 5.06 -2.09 14.34
CA GLU A 96 5.88 -1.21 15.18
C GLU A 96 6.66 -0.17 14.36
N SER A 97 7.01 -0.50 13.12
CA SER A 97 7.74 0.39 12.20
C SER A 97 6.96 1.65 11.81
N ILE A 98 5.62 1.65 11.92
CA ILE A 98 4.77 2.80 11.59
C ILE A 98 4.17 3.48 12.83
N SER A 99 4.52 3.02 14.04
CA SER A 99 4.05 3.62 15.30
C SER A 99 4.29 5.13 15.39
N PHE A 100 5.37 5.62 14.80
CA PHE A 100 5.70 7.06 14.76
C PHE A 100 4.71 7.92 13.96
N LYS A 101 3.87 7.30 13.12
CA LYS A 101 2.79 7.97 12.35
C LYS A 101 1.48 8.05 13.12
N ILE A 102 1.42 7.48 14.33
CA ILE A 102 0.23 7.47 15.18
C ILE A 102 0.47 8.39 16.37
N ILE A 103 -0.48 9.30 16.62
CA ILE A 103 -0.42 10.27 17.71
C ILE A 103 -1.66 10.12 18.58
N GLU A 104 -1.49 9.51 19.75
CA GLU A 104 -2.53 9.45 20.78
C GLU A 104 -2.61 10.76 21.55
N CYS A 105 -3.82 11.30 21.69
CA CYS A 105 -4.08 12.54 22.38
C CYS A 105 -4.85 12.30 23.68
N SER A 106 -4.38 12.85 24.79
CA SER A 106 -5.09 12.74 26.08
C SER A 106 -6.26 13.71 26.26
N THR A 107 -6.42 14.68 25.36
CA THR A 107 -7.49 15.68 25.41
C THR A 107 -7.97 16.08 24.01
N ASN A 108 -9.23 16.51 23.89
CA ASN A 108 -9.79 17.00 22.62
C ASN A 108 -9.07 18.27 22.12
N ASP A 109 -8.66 19.15 23.04
CA ASP A 109 -7.85 20.32 22.69
C ASP A 109 -6.46 19.92 22.19
N GLY A 110 -5.92 18.82 22.72
CA GLY A 110 -4.69 18.17 22.26
C GLY A 110 -4.80 17.71 20.80
N VAL A 111 -5.91 17.05 20.44
CA VAL A 111 -6.18 16.63 19.04
C VAL A 111 -6.05 17.83 18.10
N TRP A 112 -6.74 18.93 18.38
CA TRP A 112 -6.69 20.11 17.51
C TRP A 112 -5.34 20.82 17.52
N SER A 113 -4.60 20.75 18.63
CA SER A 113 -3.25 21.31 18.71
C SER A 113 -2.28 20.51 17.83
N VAL A 114 -2.38 19.19 17.86
CA VAL A 114 -1.63 18.28 16.98
C VAL A 114 -1.99 18.54 15.52
N VAL A 115 -3.28 18.55 15.18
CA VAL A 115 -3.75 18.80 13.81
C VAL A 115 -3.22 20.14 13.26
N LYS A 116 -3.25 21.21 14.05
CA LYS A 116 -2.69 22.52 13.65
C LYS A 116 -1.17 22.48 13.46
N HIS A 117 -0.47 21.66 14.24
CA HIS A 117 0.97 21.52 14.15
C HIS A 117 1.41 20.70 12.93
N LEU A 118 0.66 19.64 12.61
CA LEU A 118 0.90 18.79 11.44
C LEU A 118 0.72 19.55 10.13
N ASN A 119 -0.15 20.56 10.10
CA ASN A 119 -0.37 21.42 8.93
C ASN A 119 -0.63 20.62 7.65
N SER A 120 -1.49 19.60 7.76
CA SER A 120 -1.82 18.71 6.65
C SER A 120 -2.63 19.44 5.57
N GLU A 121 -2.45 19.01 4.33
CA GLU A 121 -3.22 19.52 3.19
C GLU A 121 -4.65 19.03 3.25
N VAL A 122 -4.88 17.81 3.76
CA VAL A 122 -6.21 17.22 3.91
C VAL A 122 -6.38 16.64 5.30
N ILE A 123 -7.57 16.82 5.87
CA ILE A 123 -8.00 16.17 7.11
C ILE A 123 -9.26 15.38 6.86
N PHE A 124 -9.28 14.12 7.31
CA PHE A 124 -10.48 13.31 7.37
C PHE A 124 -11.01 13.25 8.79
N VAL A 125 -12.31 13.52 8.94
CA VAL A 125 -13.00 13.48 10.22
C VAL A 125 -14.47 13.12 10.03
N VAL A 126 -15.01 12.28 10.89
CA VAL A 126 -16.45 12.02 10.97
C VAL A 126 -17.02 12.93 12.06
N ASN A 127 -17.67 14.02 11.66
CA ASN A 127 -18.10 15.07 12.60
C ASN A 127 -19.14 14.54 13.60
N ASP A 128 -20.02 13.63 13.16
CA ASP A 128 -21.07 13.04 14.00
C ASP A 128 -20.52 12.16 15.15
N ASP A 129 -19.28 11.67 15.04
CA ASP A 129 -18.61 10.87 16.08
C ASP A 129 -17.86 11.75 17.09
N LEU A 130 -17.69 13.04 16.79
CA LEU A 130 -17.02 13.97 17.68
C LEU A 130 -17.98 14.46 18.77
N ASN A 131 -17.60 14.26 20.02
CA ASN A 131 -18.28 14.85 21.17
C ASN A 131 -18.03 16.36 21.33
N TYR A 132 -17.43 17.02 20.32
CA TYR A 132 -16.96 18.41 20.36
C TYR A 132 -16.91 19.01 18.95
N GLU A 133 -17.02 20.33 18.88
CA GLU A 133 -17.02 21.05 17.60
C GLU A 133 -15.61 21.19 17.00
N ILE A 134 -15.55 21.13 15.66
CA ILE A 134 -14.35 21.49 14.90
C ILE A 134 -14.07 23.00 15.10
N PRO A 135 -12.84 23.41 15.47
CA PRO A 135 -12.53 24.82 15.68
C PRO A 135 -12.75 25.66 14.40
N LYS A 136 -13.54 26.74 14.51
CA LYS A 136 -13.91 27.62 13.37
C LYS A 136 -12.72 28.18 12.58
N ASN A 137 -11.56 28.32 13.22
CA ASN A 137 -10.34 28.85 12.59
C ASN A 137 -9.37 27.76 12.12
N LEU A 138 -9.78 26.48 12.12
CA LEU A 138 -8.89 25.37 11.77
C LEU A 138 -8.38 25.46 10.34
N GLN A 139 -9.23 25.92 9.41
CA GLN A 139 -8.91 26.16 7.99
C GLN A 139 -7.71 27.10 7.75
N ARG A 140 -7.25 27.85 8.76
CA ARG A 140 -6.04 28.68 8.64
C ARG A 140 -4.74 27.88 8.76
N TYR A 141 -4.83 26.66 9.27
CA TYR A 141 -3.71 25.77 9.59
C TYR A 141 -3.71 24.51 8.73
N VAL A 142 -4.75 24.28 7.93
CA VAL A 142 -5.00 23.02 7.23
C VAL A 142 -5.59 23.36 5.87
N GLY A 143 -5.31 22.58 4.83
CA GLY A 143 -5.77 22.90 3.48
C GLY A 143 -7.28 22.68 3.31
N GLU A 144 -7.71 21.43 3.39
CA GLU A 144 -9.08 20.97 3.20
C GLU A 144 -9.51 20.11 4.40
N ILE A 145 -10.71 20.35 4.90
CA ILE A 145 -11.35 19.51 5.93
C ILE A 145 -12.45 18.73 5.24
N ILE A 146 -12.30 17.41 5.19
CA ILE A 146 -13.27 16.48 4.61
C ILE A 146 -14.06 15.87 5.76
N GLU A 147 -15.26 16.42 5.95
CA GLU A 147 -16.26 15.84 6.85
C GLU A 147 -16.91 14.63 6.17
N LEU A 148 -16.77 13.48 6.81
CA LEU A 148 -17.31 12.20 6.35
C LEU A 148 -18.65 11.92 7.03
N GLU A 149 -19.61 11.38 6.29
CA GLU A 149 -20.86 10.88 6.84
C GLU A 149 -20.65 9.51 7.50
N GLN A 150 -21.49 9.15 8.48
CA GLN A 150 -21.52 7.83 9.15
C GLN A 150 -21.99 6.70 8.22
N ASN A 151 -21.30 6.48 7.11
CA ASN A 151 -21.55 5.40 6.18
C ASN A 151 -20.24 4.67 5.86
N PHE A 152 -20.11 3.45 6.38
CA PHE A 152 -18.90 2.65 6.32
C PHE A 152 -18.34 2.47 4.91
N SER A 153 -19.20 2.16 3.93
CA SER A 153 -18.76 1.97 2.55
C SER A 153 -18.27 3.27 1.92
N TYR A 154 -18.90 4.39 2.27
CA TYR A 154 -18.53 5.71 1.78
C TYR A 154 -17.20 6.18 2.38
N ILE A 155 -16.97 5.97 3.69
CA ILE A 155 -15.74 6.35 4.39
C ILE A 155 -14.52 5.73 3.70
N ASN A 156 -14.52 4.41 3.50
CA ASN A 156 -13.40 3.72 2.86
C ASN A 156 -13.17 4.21 1.44
N GLN A 157 -14.23 4.25 0.63
CA GLN A 157 -14.13 4.68 -0.77
C GLN A 157 -13.57 6.10 -0.86
N LYS A 158 -14.06 7.01 -0.01
CA LYS A 158 -13.66 8.41 -0.02
C LYS A 158 -12.20 8.56 0.41
N ILE A 159 -11.80 7.97 1.53
CA ILE A 159 -10.41 8.04 2.00
C ILE A 159 -9.44 7.44 0.98
N LEU A 160 -9.73 6.22 0.49
CA LEU A 160 -8.87 5.54 -0.48
C LEU A 160 -8.75 6.30 -1.80
N SER A 161 -9.81 6.99 -2.26
CA SER A 161 -9.76 7.79 -3.49
C SER A 161 -8.84 9.01 -3.42
N TYR A 162 -8.50 9.50 -2.21
CA TYR A 162 -7.52 10.57 -2.04
C TYR A 162 -6.10 10.02 -1.85
N ILE A 163 -6.01 8.79 -1.34
CA ILE A 163 -4.74 8.16 -0.99
C ILE A 163 -4.13 7.43 -2.19
N ILE A 164 -4.96 6.78 -3.01
CA ILE A 164 -4.55 5.99 -4.17
C ILE A 164 -4.88 6.78 -5.44
N ASN A 165 -3.85 7.11 -6.23
CA ASN A 165 -4.00 7.72 -7.56
C ASN A 165 -3.99 6.66 -8.67
#